data_AF-A0A2E6AN69-F1
#
_entry.id   AF-A0A2E6AN69-F1
#
_cell.length_a   1.000
_cell.length_b   1.000
_cell.length_c   1.000
_cell.angle_alpha   90.00
_cell.angle_beta   90.00
_cell.angle_gamma   90.00
#
_symmetry.space_group_name_H-M   'P 1'
#
loop_
_entity.id
_entity.type
_entity.pdbx_description
1 polymer ?
#
loop_
_entity_poly.entity_id
_entity_poly.type
_entity_poly.pdbx_seq_one_letter_code
_entity_poly.pdbx_strand_id
1 'polypeptide(L)'
;MHERKSKPNYLENWQFETPKASTLKVATTDRELIALYESGESLVGLQGGDLHKSLGGSGVAGLEADGVNTIGLKLDLGQLVVEESSYLFASHCKLLKPMKPWSTIWIINSPIIGQRRISPKSHPGDGWLDVVEFSLSFRQSLKAYKRSSTGDHLPHPQIKTSKKRTFMINSNRKRKIVIDGKKVGYGKEISISIIPHAIAVVLL
;
A
#
# COMPACT_ATOMS: atom_id res chain seq x y z
N MET A 1 1.22 -26.20 -28.38
CA MET A 1 0.61 -26.18 -27.04
C MET A 1 1.32 -25.11 -26.23
N HIS A 2 0.74 -23.91 -26.09
CA HIS A 2 1.34 -22.87 -25.24
C HIS A 2 0.91 -23.13 -23.80
N GLU A 3 1.86 -23.56 -22.99
CA GLU A 3 1.68 -23.71 -21.55
C GLU A 3 1.35 -22.32 -20.97
N ARG A 4 0.08 -22.10 -20.61
CA ARG A 4 -0.31 -20.94 -19.80
C ARG A 4 0.42 -21.11 -18.46
N LYS A 5 1.57 -20.46 -18.28
CA LYS A 5 2.19 -20.30 -16.96
C LYS A 5 1.08 -19.79 -16.02
N SER A 6 0.67 -20.62 -15.07
CA SER A 6 -0.32 -20.23 -14.07
C SER A 6 0.22 -18.99 -13.37
N LYS A 7 -0.64 -17.98 -13.18
CA LYS A 7 -0.22 -16.78 -12.44
C LYS A 7 0.15 -17.23 -11.02
N PRO A 8 1.27 -16.76 -10.45
CA PRO A 8 1.65 -17.11 -9.09
C PRO A 8 0.53 -16.69 -8.12
N ASN A 9 0.10 -17.63 -7.27
CA ASN A 9 -0.87 -17.39 -6.20
C ASN A 9 -0.13 -16.98 -4.93
N TYR A 10 0.18 -15.69 -4.80
CA TYR A 10 0.93 -15.15 -3.66
C TYR A 10 0.23 -15.37 -2.32
N LEU A 11 -1.10 -15.50 -2.30
CA LEU A 11 -1.87 -15.70 -1.07
C LEU A 11 -1.74 -17.09 -0.46
N GLU A 12 -1.25 -18.10 -1.18
CA GLU A 12 -1.04 -19.43 -0.58
C GLU A 12 0.12 -19.44 0.42
N ASN A 13 1.12 -18.57 0.22
CA ASN A 13 2.39 -18.62 0.97
C ASN A 13 2.76 -17.28 1.61
N TRP A 14 1.78 -16.40 1.82
CA TRP A 14 1.98 -15.09 2.44
C TRP A 14 2.08 -15.14 3.96
N GLN A 15 1.68 -16.25 4.60
CA GLN A 15 1.84 -16.44 6.04
C GLN A 15 2.89 -17.52 6.31
N PHE A 16 3.58 -17.42 7.44
CA PHE A 16 4.51 -18.42 7.93
C PHE A 16 4.62 -18.34 9.46
N GLU A 17 5.06 -19.42 10.08
CA GLU A 17 5.37 -19.41 11.52
C GLU A 17 6.80 -18.94 11.75
N THR A 18 6.99 -18.13 12.78
CA THR A 18 8.31 -17.67 13.22
C THR A 18 8.28 -17.44 14.73
N PRO A 19 9.39 -17.67 15.46
CA PRO A 19 9.46 -17.22 16.84
C PRO A 19 9.37 -15.69 16.90
N LYS A 20 8.58 -15.17 17.82
CA LYS A 20 8.62 -13.76 18.20
C LYS A 20 9.97 -13.49 18.84
N ALA A 21 10.79 -12.65 18.23
CA ALA A 21 12.09 -12.27 18.75
C ALA A 21 12.08 -10.83 19.27
N SER A 22 12.47 -10.65 20.52
CA SER A 22 12.64 -9.35 21.18
C SER A 22 13.66 -8.44 20.48
N THR A 23 14.54 -9.02 19.67
CA THR A 23 15.58 -8.33 18.87
C THR A 23 15.08 -7.75 17.55
N LEU A 24 13.83 -8.02 17.14
CA LEU A 24 13.30 -7.48 15.90
C LEU A 24 13.27 -5.95 15.94
N LYS A 25 13.77 -5.32 14.87
CA LYS A 25 13.55 -3.89 14.67
C LYS A 25 12.06 -3.65 14.45
N VAL A 26 11.56 -2.55 15.01
CA VAL A 26 10.14 -2.24 15.03
C VAL A 26 9.85 -1.00 14.18
N ALA A 27 8.83 -1.11 13.32
CA ALA A 27 8.25 0.00 12.59
C ALA A 27 6.92 0.44 13.23
N THR A 28 6.82 1.73 13.54
CA THR A 28 5.59 2.36 14.05
C THR A 28 4.82 3.10 12.95
N THR A 29 5.43 3.26 11.76
CA THR A 29 4.80 3.84 10.57
C THR A 29 5.16 3.07 9.31
N ASP A 30 4.34 3.18 8.26
CA ASP A 30 4.61 2.54 6.96
C ASP A 30 5.95 2.99 6.35
N ARG A 31 6.41 4.22 6.66
CA ARG A 31 7.70 4.73 6.18
C ARG A 31 8.89 4.15 6.93
N GLU A 32 8.74 3.93 8.23
CA GLU A 32 9.77 3.24 9.02
C GLU A 32 9.94 1.80 8.52
N LEU A 33 8.85 1.13 8.15
CA LEU A 33 8.92 -0.18 7.50
C LEU A 33 9.74 -0.13 6.21
N ILE A 34 9.53 0.86 5.35
CA ILE A 34 10.36 1.07 4.14
C ILE A 34 11.82 1.32 4.50
N ALA A 35 12.11 2.19 5.47
CA ALA A 35 13.48 2.49 5.86
C ALA A 35 14.21 1.26 6.41
N LEU A 36 13.51 0.40 7.16
CA LEU A 36 14.06 -0.86 7.66
C LEU A 36 14.33 -1.85 6.51
N TYR A 37 13.39 -1.99 5.56
CA TYR A 37 13.60 -2.77 4.34
C TYR A 37 14.84 -2.30 3.57
N GLU A 38 14.96 -0.99 3.33
CA GLU A 38 16.10 -0.39 2.62
C GLU A 38 17.43 -0.56 3.38
N SER A 39 17.38 -0.70 4.71
CA SER A 39 18.55 -1.01 5.54
C SER A 39 18.95 -2.50 5.52
N GLY A 40 18.18 -3.35 4.83
CA GLY A 40 18.45 -4.78 4.69
C GLY A 40 17.67 -5.69 5.62
N GLU A 41 16.72 -5.16 6.40
CA GLU A 41 15.86 -5.99 7.26
C GLU A 41 14.88 -6.79 6.41
N SER A 42 14.84 -8.11 6.65
CA SER A 42 13.92 -9.03 5.98
C SER A 42 12.69 -9.35 6.81
N LEU A 43 12.76 -9.16 8.14
CA LEU A 43 11.69 -9.39 9.11
C LEU A 43 11.61 -8.22 10.10
N VAL A 44 10.44 -7.61 10.21
CA VAL A 44 10.22 -6.40 11.02
C VAL A 44 9.02 -6.56 11.94
N GLY A 45 9.13 -6.10 13.18
CA GLY A 45 7.98 -5.94 14.06
C GLY A 45 7.14 -4.74 13.62
N LEU A 46 5.83 -4.90 13.48
CA LEU A 46 4.95 -3.82 13.01
C LEU A 46 3.94 -3.44 14.10
N GLN A 47 4.01 -2.20 14.57
CA GLN A 47 3.15 -1.67 15.67
C GLN A 47 2.23 -0.52 15.23
N GLY A 48 2.39 -0.02 14.01
CA GLY A 48 1.62 1.12 13.55
C GLY A 48 1.66 1.35 12.05
N GLY A 49 0.99 2.40 11.61
CA GLY A 49 0.75 2.68 10.20
C GLY A 49 -0.55 2.07 9.66
N ASP A 50 -0.77 2.27 8.37
CA ASP A 50 -1.96 1.85 7.65
C ASP A 50 -1.95 0.34 7.38
N LEU A 51 -0.76 -0.24 7.16
CA LEU A 51 -0.61 -1.69 7.04
C LEU A 51 -0.95 -2.40 8.35
N HIS A 52 -0.42 -1.93 9.48
CA HIS A 52 -0.72 -2.50 10.81
C HIS A 52 -2.23 -2.59 11.05
N LYS A 53 -2.94 -1.48 10.84
CA LYS A 53 -4.40 -1.43 10.97
C LYS A 53 -5.12 -2.38 10.02
N SER A 54 -4.64 -2.47 8.78
CA SER A 54 -5.26 -3.32 7.75
C SER A 54 -5.09 -4.81 8.02
N LEU A 55 -3.98 -5.19 8.65
CA LEU A 55 -3.69 -6.57 9.03
C LEU A 55 -4.37 -6.97 10.35
N GLY A 56 -5.20 -6.10 10.94
CA GLY A 56 -5.90 -6.39 12.18
C GLY A 56 -5.09 -6.10 13.44
N GLY A 57 -3.98 -5.37 13.30
CA GLY A 57 -3.18 -4.90 14.42
C GLY A 57 -4.03 -4.10 15.40
N SER A 58 -4.28 -4.71 16.55
CA SER A 58 -4.81 -4.04 17.74
C SER A 58 -3.63 -3.80 18.65
N GLY A 59 -3.50 -2.62 19.25
CA GLY A 59 -2.35 -2.26 20.12
C GLY A 59 -2.25 -3.04 21.44
N VAL A 60 -2.72 -4.29 21.43
CA VAL A 60 -2.71 -5.29 22.50
C VAL A 60 -1.85 -6.50 22.10
N ALA A 61 -1.45 -6.62 20.83
CA ALA A 61 -0.32 -7.48 20.47
C ALA A 61 0.91 -6.97 21.25
N GLY A 62 1.77 -7.88 21.69
CA GLY A 62 2.98 -7.52 22.45
C GLY A 62 3.14 -8.20 23.81
N LEU A 63 2.07 -8.76 24.41
CA LEU A 63 2.16 -9.43 25.72
C LEU A 63 2.73 -10.86 25.71
N GLU A 64 2.90 -11.46 24.53
CA GLU A 64 3.49 -12.80 24.42
C GLU A 64 4.99 -12.79 24.71
N ALA A 65 5.46 -13.80 25.44
CA ALA A 65 6.86 -13.96 25.82
C ALA A 65 7.78 -14.14 24.60
N ASP A 66 9.06 -13.79 24.77
CA ASP A 66 10.09 -14.00 23.76
C ASP A 66 10.22 -15.49 23.41
N GLY A 67 10.41 -15.80 22.13
CA GLY A 67 10.55 -17.17 21.62
C GLY A 67 9.24 -17.93 21.39
N VAL A 68 8.06 -17.37 21.72
CA VAL A 68 6.77 -17.97 21.37
C VAL A 68 6.55 -17.88 19.85
N ASN A 69 6.13 -18.99 19.22
CA ASN A 69 5.79 -19.00 17.81
C ASN A 69 4.61 -18.06 17.53
N THR A 70 4.76 -17.23 16.51
CA THR A 70 3.75 -16.29 16.03
C THR A 70 3.66 -16.34 14.51
N ILE A 71 2.66 -15.66 13.95
CA ILE A 71 2.43 -15.61 12.51
C ILE A 71 3.16 -14.42 11.90
N GLY A 72 4.12 -14.72 11.04
CA GLY A 72 4.74 -13.77 10.13
C GLY A 72 3.94 -13.63 8.83
N LEU A 73 3.90 -12.42 8.28
CA LEU A 73 3.18 -12.06 7.06
C LEU A 73 4.16 -11.47 6.05
N LYS A 74 4.23 -12.05 4.85
CA LYS A 74 4.97 -11.50 3.71
C LYS A 74 4.11 -10.46 3.02
N LEU A 75 4.66 -9.26 2.90
CA LEU A 75 4.00 -8.11 2.34
C LEU A 75 4.65 -7.69 1.03
N ASP A 76 3.81 -7.24 0.12
CA ASP A 76 4.23 -6.60 -1.12
C ASP A 76 4.61 -5.14 -0.83
N LEU A 77 5.56 -4.61 -1.60
CA LEU A 77 5.89 -3.19 -1.61
C LEU A 77 5.63 -2.60 -2.99
N GLY A 78 5.11 -1.38 -3.01
CA GLY A 78 4.99 -0.62 -4.25
C GLY A 78 6.28 0.12 -4.54
N GLN A 79 6.68 0.14 -5.82
CA GLN A 79 7.80 0.92 -6.31
C GLN A 79 7.31 1.96 -7.31
N LEU A 80 7.86 3.16 -7.22
CA LEU A 80 7.57 4.30 -8.07
C LEU A 80 8.88 4.86 -8.62
N VAL A 81 8.99 4.93 -9.94
CA VAL A 81 10.13 5.55 -10.63
C VAL A 81 9.65 6.80 -11.35
N VAL A 82 10.32 7.92 -11.09
CA VAL A 82 10.00 9.23 -11.65
C VAL A 82 11.29 9.93 -12.02
N GLU A 83 11.42 10.27 -13.30
CA GLU A 83 12.67 10.77 -13.86
C GLU A 83 13.79 9.76 -13.52
N GLU A 84 14.79 10.13 -12.72
CA GLU A 84 15.89 9.25 -12.31
C GLU A 84 15.75 8.75 -10.85
N SER A 85 14.68 9.13 -10.15
CA SER A 85 14.49 8.79 -8.74
C SER A 85 13.56 7.60 -8.57
N SER A 86 13.94 6.68 -7.68
CA SER A 86 13.12 5.54 -7.25
C SER A 86 12.63 5.75 -5.81
N TYR A 87 11.38 5.40 -5.55
CA TYR A 87 10.77 5.48 -4.24
C TYR A 87 9.96 4.21 -3.97
N LEU A 88 10.00 3.73 -2.74
CA LEU A 88 9.13 2.65 -2.27
C LEU A 88 7.98 3.19 -1.44
N PHE A 89 6.86 2.47 -1.43
CA PHE A 89 5.72 2.73 -0.56
C PHE A 89 5.15 1.41 -0.04
N ALA A 90 4.75 1.39 1.22
CA ALA A 90 4.23 0.17 1.84
C ALA A 90 2.70 0.13 1.77
N SER A 91 2.02 1.26 1.99
CA SER A 91 0.56 1.32 2.06
C SER A 91 -0.05 1.90 0.78
N HIS A 92 0.38 3.09 0.37
CA HIS A 92 -0.22 3.77 -0.77
C HIS A 92 0.65 4.87 -1.39
N CYS A 93 0.36 5.15 -2.66
CA CYS A 93 0.79 6.35 -3.36
C CYS A 93 -0.42 7.15 -3.87
N LYS A 94 -0.36 8.47 -3.77
CA LYS A 94 -1.38 9.40 -4.24
C LYS A 94 -0.79 10.42 -5.18
N LEU A 95 -1.40 10.52 -6.37
CA LEU A 95 -1.05 11.49 -7.39
C LEU A 95 -2.14 12.56 -7.49
N LEU A 96 -1.76 13.82 -7.27
CA LEU A 96 -2.68 14.96 -7.28
C LEU A 96 -2.34 15.93 -8.40
N LYS A 97 -3.38 16.50 -9.02
CA LYS A 97 -3.21 17.67 -9.90
C LYS A 97 -3.08 18.93 -9.04
N PRO A 98 -2.04 19.78 -9.21
CA PRO A 98 -1.87 21.00 -8.40
C PRO A 98 -3.09 21.91 -8.39
N MET A 99 -3.73 22.11 -9.55
CA MET A 99 -4.89 23.00 -9.71
C MET A 99 -6.26 22.32 -9.51
N LYS A 100 -6.29 20.99 -9.38
CA LYS A 100 -7.52 20.22 -9.21
C LYS A 100 -7.26 19.07 -8.22
N PRO A 101 -6.93 19.37 -6.95
CA PRO A 101 -6.52 18.38 -5.95
C PRO A 101 -7.62 17.36 -5.59
N TRP A 102 -8.86 17.59 -6.04
CA TRP A 102 -9.98 16.66 -5.96
C TRP A 102 -10.02 15.62 -7.10
N SER A 103 -9.28 15.83 -8.19
CA SER A 103 -9.05 14.83 -9.24
C SER A 103 -7.73 14.11 -8.94
N THR A 104 -7.84 12.91 -8.37
CA THR A 104 -6.71 12.18 -7.81
C THR A 104 -6.63 10.77 -8.36
N ILE A 105 -5.42 10.22 -8.39
CA ILE A 105 -5.19 8.80 -8.63
C ILE A 105 -4.57 8.25 -7.35
N TRP A 106 -5.16 7.20 -6.83
CA TRP A 106 -4.64 6.46 -5.70
C TRP A 106 -4.14 5.11 -6.19
N ILE A 107 -2.96 4.74 -5.75
CA ILE A 107 -2.35 3.43 -5.94
C ILE A 107 -2.26 2.83 -4.54
N ILE A 108 -2.93 1.71 -4.32
CA ILE A 108 -3.25 1.19 -2.99
C ILE A 108 -2.77 -0.24 -2.89
N ASN A 109 -1.95 -0.49 -1.88
CA ASN A 109 -1.53 -1.82 -1.45
C ASN A 109 -2.34 -2.26 -0.21
N SER A 110 -2.60 -1.31 0.70
CA SER A 110 -3.28 -1.54 1.97
C SER A 110 -4.76 -1.07 1.96
N PRO A 111 -5.73 -1.89 2.39
CA PRO A 111 -7.16 -1.57 2.30
C PRO A 111 -7.59 -0.40 3.18
N ILE A 112 -6.94 -0.19 4.32
CA ILE A 112 -7.20 0.92 5.23
C ILE A 112 -6.11 1.97 5.05
N ILE A 113 -6.51 3.20 4.75
CA ILE A 113 -5.62 4.37 4.69
C ILE A 113 -6.14 5.42 5.67
N GLY A 114 -5.36 5.71 6.70
CA GLY A 114 -5.73 6.54 7.85
C GLY A 114 -6.85 5.92 8.67
N GLN A 115 -8.10 6.24 8.30
CA GLN A 115 -9.35 5.78 8.92
C GLN A 115 -10.40 5.40 7.87
N ARG A 116 -9.97 5.10 6.64
CA ARG A 116 -10.84 5.02 5.46
C ARG A 116 -10.52 3.78 4.65
N ARG A 117 -11.56 3.15 4.11
CA ARG A 117 -11.45 1.99 3.21
C ARG A 117 -11.55 2.47 1.77
N ILE A 118 -10.44 3.00 1.24
CA ILE A 118 -10.40 3.57 -0.12
C ILE A 118 -10.44 2.46 -1.18
N SER A 119 -9.75 1.35 -0.95
CA SER A 119 -9.98 0.11 -1.70
C SER A 119 -10.25 -1.05 -0.75
N PRO A 120 -11.52 -1.37 -0.46
CA PRO A 120 -11.84 -2.47 0.45
C PRO A 120 -11.33 -3.85 -0.01
N LYS A 121 -10.95 -3.99 -1.29
CA LYS A 121 -10.51 -5.24 -1.92
C LYS A 121 -9.00 -5.35 -2.12
N SER A 122 -8.22 -4.33 -1.74
CA SER A 122 -6.76 -4.42 -1.83
C SER A 122 -6.26 -5.33 -0.71
N HIS A 123 -5.21 -6.10 -1.02
CA HIS A 123 -4.59 -7.00 -0.07
C HIS A 123 -3.08 -6.83 -0.15
N PRO A 124 -2.37 -6.57 0.96
CA PRO A 124 -0.96 -6.20 0.94
C PRO A 124 0.00 -7.37 0.63
N GLY A 125 -0.49 -8.45 0.01
CA GLY A 125 0.26 -9.69 -0.22
C GLY A 125 -0.31 -10.54 -1.37
N ASP A 126 -1.21 -9.98 -2.19
CA ASP A 126 -1.82 -10.67 -3.34
C ASP A 126 -1.03 -10.46 -4.65
N GLY A 127 0.03 -9.65 -4.61
CA GLY A 127 0.84 -9.26 -5.74
C GLY A 127 0.11 -8.34 -6.71
N TRP A 128 -0.83 -7.52 -6.24
CA TRP A 128 -1.52 -6.50 -7.03
C TRP A 128 -1.58 -5.13 -6.33
N LEU A 129 -1.55 -4.08 -7.14
CA LEU A 129 -1.89 -2.72 -6.70
C LEU A 129 -3.29 -2.36 -7.19
N ASP A 130 -4.11 -1.87 -6.28
CA ASP A 130 -5.41 -1.32 -6.58
C ASP A 130 -5.27 0.14 -7.01
N VAL A 131 -5.68 0.47 -8.22
CA VAL A 131 -5.65 1.81 -8.77
C VAL A 131 -7.06 2.38 -8.80
N VAL A 132 -7.25 3.46 -8.05
CA VAL A 132 -8.53 4.17 -7.94
C VAL A 132 -8.38 5.59 -8.50
N GLU A 133 -9.06 5.86 -9.60
CA GLU A 133 -9.03 7.15 -10.29
C GLU A 133 -10.30 7.94 -10.03
N PHE A 134 -10.14 9.09 -9.39
CA PHE A 134 -11.22 10.04 -9.12
C PHE A 134 -11.20 11.15 -10.17
N SER A 135 -12.25 11.21 -10.99
CA SER A 135 -12.50 12.30 -11.96
C SER A 135 -13.70 13.14 -11.54
N LEU A 136 -13.79 13.44 -10.24
CA LEU A 136 -14.93 14.11 -9.62
C LEU A 136 -14.82 15.64 -9.74
N SER A 137 -15.96 16.34 -9.67
CA SER A 137 -15.96 17.77 -9.29
C SER A 137 -15.62 17.94 -7.80
N PHE A 138 -15.28 19.15 -7.35
CA PHE A 138 -14.98 19.41 -5.94
C PHE A 138 -16.09 18.94 -4.99
N ARG A 139 -17.36 19.28 -5.29
CA ARG A 139 -18.52 18.88 -4.47
C ARG A 139 -18.71 17.36 -4.44
N GLN A 140 -18.51 16.68 -5.57
CA GLN A 140 -18.60 15.21 -5.64
C GLN A 140 -17.44 14.55 -4.91
N SER A 141 -16.23 15.09 -5.00
CA SER A 141 -15.07 14.60 -4.25
C SER A 141 -15.27 14.70 -2.75
N LEU A 142 -15.93 15.75 -2.26
CA LEU A 142 -16.24 15.87 -0.84
C LEU A 142 -17.26 14.80 -0.40
N LYS A 143 -18.29 14.53 -1.22
CA LYS A 143 -19.27 13.46 -0.96
C LYS A 143 -18.61 12.07 -0.97
N ALA A 144 -17.78 11.78 -1.97
CA ALA A 144 -17.03 10.52 -2.06
C ALA A 144 -16.05 10.37 -0.89
N TYR A 145 -15.37 11.45 -0.52
CA TYR A 145 -14.49 11.45 0.65
C TYR A 145 -15.27 11.12 1.93
N LYS A 146 -16.44 11.73 2.17
CA LYS A 146 -17.27 11.37 3.33
C LYS A 146 -17.66 9.89 3.34
N ARG A 147 -18.05 9.32 2.19
CA ARG A 147 -18.46 7.89 2.06
C ARG A 147 -17.30 6.89 2.07
N SER A 148 -16.06 7.34 1.90
CA SER A 148 -14.89 6.44 1.93
C SER A 148 -14.60 5.84 3.32
N SER A 149 -15.22 6.34 4.40
CA SER A 149 -15.10 5.72 5.72
C SER A 149 -15.71 4.33 5.77
N THR A 150 -16.84 4.11 5.09
CA THR A 150 -17.53 2.81 5.03
C THR A 150 -17.13 1.98 3.81
N GLY A 151 -16.53 2.60 2.80
CA GLY A 151 -16.21 1.94 1.52
C GLY A 151 -17.32 2.09 0.48
N ASP A 152 -18.49 2.63 0.83
CA ASP A 152 -19.70 2.75 -0.03
C ASP A 152 -19.62 3.85 -1.10
N HIS A 153 -18.43 4.31 -1.41
CA HIS A 153 -18.20 5.22 -2.52
C HIS A 153 -18.11 4.49 -3.86
N LEU A 154 -18.14 3.16 -3.86
CA LEU A 154 -18.15 2.30 -5.04
C LEU A 154 -19.47 1.52 -5.14
N PRO A 155 -20.04 1.33 -6.35
CA PRO A 155 -19.62 1.91 -7.63
C PRO A 155 -20.18 3.33 -7.84
N HIS A 156 -19.32 4.30 -8.17
CA HIS A 156 -19.74 5.63 -8.62
C HIS A 156 -19.24 5.85 -10.06
N PRO A 157 -20.06 6.38 -11.00
CA PRO A 157 -19.71 6.44 -12.43
C PRO A 157 -18.42 7.18 -12.77
N GLN A 158 -17.99 8.08 -11.89
CA GLN A 158 -16.80 8.92 -12.06
C GLN A 158 -15.58 8.43 -11.24
N ILE A 159 -15.68 7.23 -10.67
CA ILE A 159 -14.59 6.53 -9.99
C ILE A 159 -14.29 5.28 -10.79
N LYS A 160 -13.09 5.20 -11.34
CA LYS A 160 -12.61 3.99 -12.02
C LYS A 160 -11.70 3.22 -11.08
N THR A 161 -11.90 1.92 -11.00
CA THR A 161 -11.04 1.01 -10.22
C THR A 161 -10.43 -0.03 -11.14
N SER A 162 -9.17 -0.39 -10.90
CA SER A 162 -8.48 -1.46 -11.62
C SER A 162 -7.40 -2.09 -10.75
N LYS A 163 -7.05 -3.36 -10.99
CA LYS A 163 -5.88 -4.02 -10.38
C LYS A 163 -4.74 -4.06 -11.38
N LYS A 164 -3.54 -3.64 -11.00
CA LYS A 164 -2.35 -3.62 -11.87
C LYS A 164 -1.10 -4.07 -11.12
N ARG A 165 -0.17 -4.72 -11.83
CA ARG A 165 1.15 -5.09 -11.28
C ARG A 165 2.23 -4.08 -11.66
N THR A 166 2.31 -3.80 -12.96
CA THR A 166 3.24 -2.81 -13.52
C THR A 166 2.48 -1.96 -14.51
N PHE A 167 2.62 -0.64 -14.42
CA PHE A 167 1.95 0.30 -15.31
C PHE A 167 2.62 1.67 -15.24
N MET A 168 2.32 2.51 -16.22
CA MET A 168 2.82 3.87 -16.30
C MET A 168 1.67 4.86 -16.31
N ILE A 169 1.87 6.00 -15.65
CA ILE A 169 0.96 7.14 -15.68
C ILE A 169 1.68 8.29 -16.39
N ASN A 170 1.16 8.66 -17.55
CA ASN A 170 1.61 9.82 -18.31
C ASN A 170 0.60 10.96 -18.15
N SER A 171 1.09 12.16 -17.85
CA SER A 171 0.24 13.33 -17.65
C SER A 171 0.82 14.57 -18.31
N ASN A 172 -0.06 15.33 -18.99
CA ASN A 172 0.30 16.58 -19.67
C ASN A 172 0.90 17.64 -18.71
N ARG A 173 0.64 17.55 -17.40
CA ARG A 173 1.14 18.46 -16.37
C ARG A 173 1.71 17.66 -15.21
N LYS A 174 2.73 18.22 -14.54
CA LYS A 174 3.35 17.63 -13.35
C LYS A 174 2.28 17.36 -12.28
N ARG A 175 2.26 16.14 -11.74
CA ARG A 175 1.41 15.73 -10.62
C ARG A 175 2.21 15.75 -9.34
N LYS A 176 1.62 16.23 -8.26
CA LYS A 176 2.20 16.11 -6.90
C LYS A 176 2.13 14.64 -6.50
N ILE A 177 3.25 14.11 -6.02
CA ILE A 177 3.38 12.72 -5.59
C ILE A 177 3.46 12.68 -4.07
N VAL A 178 2.58 11.89 -3.48
CA VAL A 178 2.53 11.65 -2.03
C VAL A 178 2.62 10.15 -1.80
N ILE A 179 3.59 9.70 -1.02
CA ILE A 179 3.81 8.29 -0.65
C ILE A 179 3.63 8.17 0.85
N ASP A 180 2.76 7.26 1.30
CA ASP A 180 2.51 6.99 2.72
C ASP A 180 2.36 8.30 3.53
N GLY A 181 1.56 9.22 2.99
CA GLY A 181 1.32 10.56 3.53
C GLY A 181 2.42 11.63 3.34
N LYS A 182 3.60 11.32 2.76
CA LYS A 182 4.71 12.29 2.56
C LYS A 182 4.71 12.78 1.13
N LYS A 183 4.82 14.09 0.93
CA LYS A 183 5.18 14.61 -0.39
C LYS A 183 6.62 14.22 -0.69
N VAL A 184 6.84 13.53 -1.82
CA VAL A 184 8.18 13.15 -2.30
C VAL A 184 8.63 13.98 -3.50
N GLY A 185 7.70 14.54 -4.27
CA GLY A 185 8.07 15.35 -5.43
C GLY A 185 6.93 15.59 -6.41
N TYR A 186 7.31 15.83 -7.65
CA TYR A 186 6.39 16.01 -8.77
C TYR A 186 6.88 15.25 -10.01
N GLY A 187 5.97 14.63 -10.76
CA GLY A 187 6.31 13.89 -11.98
C GLY A 187 5.25 14.01 -13.06
N LYS A 188 5.65 13.87 -14.33
CA LYS A 188 4.73 13.76 -15.48
C LYS A 188 4.59 12.33 -15.97
N GLU A 189 5.72 11.63 -16.03
CA GLU A 189 5.85 10.24 -16.41
C GLU A 189 6.27 9.50 -15.16
N ILE A 190 5.40 8.59 -14.72
CA ILE A 190 5.52 7.91 -13.44
C ILE A 190 5.31 6.44 -13.73
N SER A 191 6.37 5.65 -13.55
CA SER A 191 6.31 4.19 -13.66
C SER A 191 6.06 3.61 -12.28
N ILE A 192 5.12 2.68 -12.20
CA ILE A 192 4.73 2.02 -10.95
C ILE A 192 4.80 0.51 -11.15
N SER A 193 5.38 -0.18 -10.18
CA SER A 193 5.45 -1.64 -10.10
C SER A 193 5.17 -2.11 -8.68
N ILE A 194 4.79 -3.37 -8.56
CA ILE A 194 4.74 -4.09 -7.28
C ILE A 194 5.97 -4.99 -7.17
N ILE A 195 6.52 -5.08 -5.97
CA ILE A 195 7.55 -6.03 -5.56
C ILE A 195 6.85 -7.02 -4.63
N PRO A 196 6.43 -8.19 -5.13
CA PRO A 196 5.68 -9.14 -4.33
C PRO A 196 6.53 -9.74 -3.21
N HIS A 197 5.92 -9.92 -2.03
CA HIS A 197 6.55 -10.56 -0.85
C HIS A 197 7.94 -9.97 -0.53
N ALA A 198 8.09 -8.66 -0.66
CA ALA A 198 9.37 -7.98 -0.52
C ALA A 198 9.89 -7.96 0.93
N ILE A 199 8.99 -7.87 1.91
CA ILE A 199 9.35 -7.81 3.34
C ILE A 199 8.42 -8.70 4.15
N ALA A 200 8.93 -9.33 5.21
CA ALA A 200 8.11 -10.01 6.20
C ALA A 200 7.88 -9.14 7.43
N VAL A 201 6.69 -9.25 8.03
CA VAL A 201 6.35 -8.57 9.27
C VAL A 201 5.72 -9.51 10.28
N VAL A 202 5.89 -9.19 11.56
CA VAL A 202 5.11 -9.76 12.67
C VAL A 202 4.35 -8.61 13.31
N LEU A 203 3.05 -8.80 13.59
CA LEU A 203 2.27 -7.79 14.31
C LEU A 203 2.65 -7.81 15.79
N LEU A 204 2.98 -6.64 16.33
CA LEU A 204 3.46 -6.44 17.69
C LEU A 204 2.60 -5.47 18.49
#